data_AF-A0A2M8VH84-F1
#
_entry.id   AF-A0A2M8VH84-F1
#
_cell.length_a   1.000
_cell.length_b   1.000
_cell.length_c   1.000
_cell.angle_alpha   90.00
_cell.angle_beta   90.00
_cell.angle_gamma   90.00
#
_symmetry.space_group_name_H-M   'P 1'
#
loop_
_entity.id
_entity.type
_entity.pdbx_description
1 polymer ?
#
loop_
_entity_poly.entity_id
_entity_poly.type
_entity_poly.pdbx_seq_one_letter_code
_entity_poly.pdbx_strand_id
1 'polypeptide(L)'
;YNLALNATTGTIANAVTFSNTGTLALGASGGTLNFTGGLTATAPSTKYLAGTITANNTTSVINLGTTAVSVLANTLLGGTATGTITLGAATLVDGATLTLGTGINNAINLSSVAGTAGGTTSNLTINTTGVVSISSTIGTDIGTLTITNSGGTTFSGAVDASTVTLTNTTGAITFNGALTATTLNTAAQAYNLALNATTGTITNAVTFSNTGTLALGASGGTLIFTGGVIATAPSTRTLKGTIASTDTAMTFGAITLGAATTLNTNAASNVADLTIAAITGATHNLTLLTGAVDGAVISGTSVSGVGTLTITNSGGTTFSGAVSAATLAITNTTSGNT
;
A
#
# COMPACT_ATOMS: atom_id res chain seq x y z
N TYR A 1 -1.28 -13.39 -36.91
CA TYR A 1 -1.24 -12.07 -37.55
C TYR A 1 -1.36 -10.97 -36.49
N ASN A 2 -0.95 -9.75 -36.82
CA ASN A 2 -1.12 -8.58 -35.97
C ASN A 2 -2.46 -7.91 -36.29
N LEU A 3 -3.11 -7.34 -35.28
CA LEU A 3 -4.38 -6.63 -35.42
C LEU A 3 -4.30 -5.28 -34.71
N ALA A 4 -4.96 -4.27 -35.27
CA ALA A 4 -4.98 -2.91 -34.72
C ALA A 4 -6.38 -2.30 -34.87
N LEU A 5 -6.91 -1.77 -33.77
CA LEU A 5 -8.14 -0.99 -33.70
C LEU A 5 -7.77 0.39 -33.15
N ASN A 6 -7.12 1.22 -33.97
CA ASN A 6 -6.52 2.49 -33.56
C ASN A 6 -7.40 3.71 -33.89
N ALA A 7 -8.70 3.52 -34.06
CA ALA A 7 -9.61 4.63 -34.30
C ALA A 7 -9.72 5.51 -33.04
N THR A 8 -9.77 6.83 -33.23
CA THR A 8 -9.99 7.79 -32.12
C THR A 8 -11.30 7.51 -31.39
N THR A 9 -12.32 7.06 -32.12
CA THR A 9 -13.57 6.56 -31.52
C THR A 9 -14.03 5.30 -32.22
N GLY A 10 -14.57 4.33 -31.49
CA GLY A 10 -15.21 3.17 -32.08
C GLY A 10 -16.15 2.48 -31.10
N THR A 11 -17.17 1.81 -31.62
CA THR A 11 -18.05 0.95 -30.82
C THR A 11 -18.16 -0.42 -31.46
N ILE A 12 -17.98 -1.45 -30.65
CA ILE A 12 -18.32 -2.83 -30.97
C ILE A 12 -19.41 -3.28 -30.01
N ALA A 13 -20.59 -3.58 -30.56
CA ALA A 13 -21.78 -3.84 -29.77
C ALA A 13 -21.72 -5.22 -29.07
N ASN A 14 -21.35 -6.24 -29.82
CA ASN A 14 -21.32 -7.62 -29.33
C ASN A 14 -20.04 -7.89 -28.53
N ALA A 15 -20.06 -8.93 -27.71
CA ALA A 15 -18.86 -9.44 -27.07
C ALA A 15 -17.83 -9.87 -28.13
N VAL A 16 -16.57 -9.49 -27.93
CA VAL A 16 -15.48 -9.82 -28.87
C VAL A 16 -14.42 -10.66 -28.20
N THR A 17 -14.01 -11.72 -28.90
CA THR A 17 -12.81 -12.49 -28.57
C THR A 17 -11.77 -12.29 -29.68
N PHE A 18 -10.60 -11.75 -29.32
CA PHE A 18 -9.45 -11.67 -30.22
C PHE A 18 -8.60 -12.93 -30.09
N SER A 19 -8.65 -13.77 -31.13
CA SER A 19 -7.89 -15.04 -31.22
C SER A 19 -6.59 -14.92 -32.00
N ASN A 20 -6.18 -13.70 -32.38
CA ASN A 20 -4.91 -13.50 -33.07
C ASN A 20 -3.74 -13.78 -32.13
N THR A 21 -2.70 -14.44 -32.62
CA THR A 21 -1.50 -14.79 -31.84
C THR A 21 -0.36 -13.78 -31.96
N GLY A 22 -0.47 -12.84 -32.91
CA GLY A 22 0.44 -11.70 -33.01
C GLY A 22 0.07 -10.60 -32.01
N THR A 23 0.50 -9.38 -32.30
CA THR A 23 0.19 -8.22 -31.47
C THR A 23 -1.26 -7.76 -31.66
N LEU A 24 -1.86 -7.18 -30.62
CA LEU A 24 -3.15 -6.50 -30.69
C LEU A 24 -2.99 -5.05 -30.21
N ALA A 25 -3.27 -4.06 -31.04
CA ALA A 25 -3.33 -2.65 -30.64
C ALA A 25 -4.79 -2.20 -30.48
N LEU A 26 -5.10 -1.54 -29.37
CA LEU A 26 -6.44 -1.08 -29.01
C LEU A 26 -6.41 0.40 -28.61
N GLY A 27 -7.21 1.20 -29.29
CA GLY A 27 -7.42 2.60 -28.99
C GLY A 27 -6.32 3.52 -29.53
N ALA A 28 -6.46 4.80 -29.20
CA ALA A 28 -5.56 5.87 -29.58
C ALA A 28 -5.49 6.88 -28.43
N SER A 29 -4.39 7.65 -28.33
CA SER A 29 -4.24 8.66 -27.28
C SER A 29 -5.40 9.66 -27.32
N GLY A 30 -6.05 9.88 -26.17
CA GLY A 30 -7.24 10.73 -26.05
C GLY A 30 -8.52 10.17 -26.69
N GLY A 31 -8.47 8.99 -27.32
CA GLY A 31 -9.61 8.34 -27.95
C GLY A 31 -10.42 7.44 -27.01
N THR A 32 -11.54 6.93 -27.50
CA THR A 32 -12.44 6.00 -26.80
C THR A 32 -12.85 4.83 -27.68
N LEU A 33 -12.51 3.61 -27.28
CA LEU A 33 -12.96 2.37 -27.91
C LEU A 33 -13.92 1.61 -26.98
N ASN A 34 -15.18 1.54 -27.39
CA ASN A 34 -16.25 0.94 -26.60
C ASN A 34 -16.54 -0.50 -27.05
N PHE A 35 -16.29 -1.48 -26.18
CA PHE A 35 -16.70 -2.86 -26.33
C PHE A 35 -17.94 -3.12 -25.49
N THR A 36 -19.13 -2.78 -26.00
CA THR A 36 -20.38 -2.80 -25.21
C THR A 36 -20.62 -4.16 -24.56
N GLY A 37 -20.52 -5.24 -25.33
CA GLY A 37 -20.64 -6.62 -24.85
C GLY A 37 -19.39 -7.20 -24.18
N GLY A 38 -18.31 -6.41 -24.06
CA GLY A 38 -17.05 -6.82 -23.46
C GLY A 38 -16.00 -7.34 -24.45
N LEU A 39 -14.81 -7.56 -23.92
CA LEU A 39 -13.59 -7.86 -24.66
C LEU A 39 -12.82 -8.99 -23.98
N THR A 40 -12.45 -10.02 -24.75
CA THR A 40 -11.46 -11.04 -24.35
C THR A 40 -10.30 -11.09 -25.35
N ALA A 41 -9.07 -10.96 -24.88
CA ALA A 41 -7.85 -10.92 -25.67
C ALA A 41 -6.71 -11.69 -24.97
N THR A 42 -6.91 -12.99 -24.76
CA THR A 42 -5.95 -13.87 -24.05
C THR A 42 -4.92 -14.52 -24.98
N ALA A 43 -5.21 -14.64 -26.28
CA ALA A 43 -4.33 -15.22 -27.29
C ALA A 43 -3.20 -14.29 -27.81
N PRO A 44 -3.38 -12.95 -27.91
CA PRO A 44 -2.33 -12.08 -28.42
C PRO A 44 -1.06 -12.16 -27.58
N SER A 45 0.10 -12.20 -28.26
CA SER A 45 1.41 -12.26 -27.61
C SER A 45 1.72 -11.00 -26.79
N THR A 46 1.20 -9.84 -27.22
CA THR A 46 1.26 -8.56 -26.51
C THR A 46 0.08 -7.69 -26.91
N LYS A 47 -0.37 -6.83 -25.99
CA LYS A 47 -1.43 -5.85 -26.26
C LYS A 47 -0.87 -4.44 -26.08
N TYR A 48 -1.13 -3.57 -27.04
CA TYR A 48 -0.81 -2.15 -26.98
C TYR A 48 -2.07 -1.36 -26.71
N LEU A 49 -2.09 -0.57 -25.65
CA LEU A 49 -3.28 0.18 -25.21
C LEU A 49 -3.01 1.68 -25.23
N ALA A 50 -3.98 2.46 -25.67
CA ALA A 50 -3.98 3.91 -25.56
C ALA A 50 -5.42 4.43 -25.45
N GLY A 51 -5.62 5.48 -24.65
CA GLY A 51 -6.94 6.10 -24.48
C GLY A 51 -7.90 5.28 -23.62
N THR A 52 -9.19 5.52 -23.79
CA THR A 52 -10.23 4.90 -23.00
C THR A 52 -10.76 3.64 -23.68
N ILE A 53 -10.76 2.51 -22.97
CA ILE A 53 -11.31 1.23 -23.44
C ILE A 53 -12.38 0.80 -22.45
N THR A 54 -13.63 0.68 -22.92
CA THR A 54 -14.78 0.43 -22.03
C THR A 54 -15.51 -0.87 -22.33
N ALA A 55 -16.05 -1.49 -21.28
CA ALA A 55 -17.15 -2.45 -21.33
C ALA A 55 -18.37 -1.85 -20.62
N ASN A 56 -19.56 -1.91 -21.25
CA ASN A 56 -20.70 -1.08 -20.82
C ASN A 56 -22.02 -1.85 -20.63
N ASN A 57 -22.05 -3.16 -20.85
CA ASN A 57 -23.25 -3.98 -20.63
C ASN A 57 -23.09 -4.85 -19.37
N THR A 58 -24.00 -4.70 -18.42
CA THR A 58 -24.19 -5.62 -17.28
C THR A 58 -22.88 -6.12 -16.65
N THR A 59 -22.50 -7.37 -16.89
CA THR A 59 -21.32 -8.04 -16.33
C THR A 59 -20.23 -8.31 -17.38
N SER A 60 -20.29 -7.63 -18.52
CA SER A 60 -19.27 -7.71 -19.56
C SER A 60 -17.88 -7.38 -19.03
N VAL A 61 -16.90 -8.16 -19.47
CA VAL A 61 -15.52 -8.12 -18.96
C VAL A 61 -14.59 -7.31 -19.87
N ILE A 62 -13.47 -6.87 -19.31
CA ILE A 62 -12.26 -6.53 -20.07
C ILE A 62 -11.19 -7.53 -19.67
N ASN A 63 -11.02 -8.60 -20.44
CA ASN A 63 -10.09 -9.67 -20.14
C ASN A 63 -8.92 -9.67 -21.14
N LEU A 64 -7.78 -9.08 -20.75
CA LEU A 64 -6.54 -9.07 -21.54
C LEU A 64 -5.60 -10.25 -21.18
N GLY A 65 -6.07 -11.22 -20.40
CA GLY A 65 -5.31 -12.40 -20.01
C GLY A 65 -4.05 -12.09 -19.21
N THR A 66 -3.07 -12.99 -19.28
CA THR A 66 -1.81 -12.93 -18.51
C THR A 66 -0.60 -12.50 -19.34
N THR A 67 -0.73 -12.39 -20.67
CA THR A 67 0.37 -11.93 -21.53
C THR A 67 0.64 -10.44 -21.31
N ALA A 68 1.81 -9.96 -21.74
CA ALA A 68 2.25 -8.60 -21.50
C ALA A 68 1.34 -7.54 -22.15
N VAL A 69 1.23 -6.39 -21.49
CA VAL A 69 0.49 -5.21 -21.93
C VAL A 69 1.45 -4.04 -21.97
N SER A 70 1.46 -3.28 -23.07
CA SER A 70 2.20 -2.03 -23.22
C SER A 70 1.21 -0.88 -23.29
N VAL A 71 1.30 0.05 -22.34
CA VAL A 71 0.46 1.23 -22.25
C VAL A 71 1.21 2.39 -22.92
N LEU A 72 0.75 2.79 -24.11
CA LEU A 72 1.44 3.73 -25.00
C LEU A 72 1.05 5.20 -24.76
N ALA A 73 0.01 5.44 -23.97
CA ALA A 73 -0.45 6.75 -23.54
C ALA A 73 -1.35 6.58 -22.31
N ASN A 74 -1.84 7.69 -21.75
CA ASN A 74 -2.88 7.65 -20.72
C ASN A 74 -4.01 6.71 -21.15
N THR A 75 -4.28 5.71 -20.31
CA THR A 75 -5.19 4.63 -20.63
C THR A 75 -6.16 4.40 -19.48
N LEU A 76 -7.45 4.38 -19.78
CA LEU A 76 -8.51 3.99 -18.86
C LEU A 76 -9.09 2.67 -19.32
N LEU A 77 -9.12 1.66 -18.44
CA LEU A 77 -9.87 0.42 -18.64
C LEU A 77 -11.03 0.41 -17.66
N GLY A 78 -12.27 0.37 -18.16
CA GLY A 78 -13.44 0.45 -17.29
C GLY A 78 -14.74 0.50 -18.07
N GLY A 79 -15.59 1.47 -17.74
CA GLY A 79 -16.93 1.62 -18.33
C GLY A 79 -18.02 1.51 -17.26
N THR A 80 -19.20 1.07 -17.66
CA THR A 80 -20.38 0.90 -16.80
C THR A 80 -20.68 -0.57 -16.47
N ALA A 81 -20.04 -1.52 -17.13
CA ALA A 81 -20.20 -2.94 -16.79
C ALA A 81 -19.47 -3.27 -15.48
N THR A 82 -19.98 -4.22 -14.71
CA THR A 82 -19.39 -4.71 -13.44
C THR A 82 -18.53 -5.96 -13.62
N GLY A 83 -18.30 -6.39 -14.86
CA GLY A 83 -17.44 -7.54 -15.14
C GLY A 83 -15.99 -7.30 -14.74
N THR A 84 -15.24 -8.37 -14.52
CA THR A 84 -13.83 -8.29 -14.12
C THR A 84 -12.98 -7.58 -15.18
N ILE A 85 -12.03 -6.77 -14.71
CA ILE A 85 -10.93 -6.24 -15.51
C ILE A 85 -9.69 -7.08 -15.20
N THR A 86 -9.14 -7.76 -16.21
CA THR A 86 -7.99 -8.66 -16.06
C THR A 86 -6.85 -8.22 -16.99
N LEU A 87 -5.65 -8.07 -16.43
CA LEU A 87 -4.43 -7.75 -17.17
C LEU A 87 -3.23 -8.52 -16.65
N GLY A 88 -2.34 -8.91 -17.57
CA GLY A 88 -1.01 -9.41 -17.26
C GLY A 88 -0.06 -8.31 -16.79
N ALA A 89 1.24 -8.52 -16.98
CA ALA A 89 2.24 -7.49 -16.69
C ALA A 89 2.02 -6.26 -17.59
N ALA A 90 1.91 -5.07 -17.01
CA ALA A 90 1.76 -3.82 -17.74
C ALA A 90 3.06 -2.99 -17.69
N THR A 91 3.53 -2.54 -18.85
CA THR A 91 4.64 -1.58 -18.98
C THR A 91 4.12 -0.28 -19.55
N LEU A 92 4.36 0.83 -18.85
CA LEU A 92 3.90 2.16 -19.21
C LEU A 92 5.05 2.95 -19.83
N VAL A 93 4.77 3.70 -20.89
CA VAL A 93 5.68 4.72 -21.40
C VAL A 93 5.79 5.88 -20.41
N ASP A 94 6.85 6.68 -20.54
CA ASP A 94 7.12 7.84 -19.68
C ASP A 94 5.91 8.75 -19.54
N GLY A 95 5.59 9.14 -18.30
CA GLY A 95 4.50 10.05 -17.96
C GLY A 95 3.09 9.49 -18.16
N ALA A 96 2.92 8.27 -18.68
CA ALA A 96 1.60 7.68 -18.87
C ALA A 96 0.94 7.32 -17.54
N THR A 97 -0.38 7.45 -17.49
CA THR A 97 -1.23 6.99 -16.39
C THR A 97 -2.09 5.83 -16.85
N LEU A 98 -2.04 4.70 -16.14
CA LEU A 98 -3.01 3.61 -16.27
C LEU A 98 -4.08 3.76 -15.19
N THR A 99 -5.34 3.89 -15.60
CA THR A 99 -6.50 3.89 -14.69
C THR A 99 -7.30 2.62 -14.89
N LEU A 100 -7.55 1.88 -13.81
CA LEU A 100 -8.35 0.67 -13.82
C LEU A 100 -9.62 0.89 -13.00
N GLY A 101 -10.77 0.74 -13.67
CA GLY A 101 -12.10 0.95 -13.12
C GLY A 101 -12.55 2.42 -13.11
N THR A 102 -13.83 2.61 -12.83
CA THR A 102 -14.55 3.90 -12.86
C THR A 102 -15.28 4.21 -11.54
N GLY A 103 -14.95 3.49 -10.47
CA GLY A 103 -15.59 3.62 -9.15
C GLY A 103 -16.82 2.77 -8.95
N ILE A 104 -17.01 1.75 -9.79
CA ILE A 104 -18.10 0.78 -9.71
C ILE A 104 -17.56 -0.59 -9.30
N ASN A 105 -18.44 -1.58 -9.09
CA ASN A 105 -18.07 -2.88 -8.50
C ASN A 105 -17.41 -3.84 -9.51
N ASN A 106 -16.26 -3.45 -10.08
CA ASN A 106 -15.44 -4.32 -10.93
C ASN A 106 -14.37 -5.02 -10.10
N ALA A 107 -14.33 -6.35 -10.10
CA ALA A 107 -13.10 -7.01 -9.67
C ALA A 107 -11.95 -6.62 -10.61
N ILE A 108 -10.75 -6.39 -10.06
CA ILE A 108 -9.55 -6.11 -10.85
C ILE A 108 -8.48 -7.15 -10.51
N ASN A 109 -8.01 -7.85 -11.53
CA ASN A 109 -6.91 -8.79 -11.43
C ASN A 109 -5.74 -8.30 -12.30
N LEU A 110 -4.60 -8.03 -11.67
CA LEU A 110 -3.43 -7.45 -12.32
C LEU A 110 -2.18 -8.23 -11.91
N SER A 111 -1.25 -8.46 -12.84
CA SER A 111 0.02 -9.09 -12.48
C SER A 111 0.98 -8.08 -11.84
N SER A 112 1.54 -7.20 -12.65
CA SER A 112 2.54 -6.19 -12.26
C SER A 112 2.32 -4.93 -13.07
N VAL A 113 2.86 -3.81 -12.59
CA VAL A 113 2.94 -2.55 -13.34
C VAL A 113 4.34 -1.99 -13.20
N ALA A 114 4.93 -1.60 -14.33
CA ALA A 114 6.18 -0.89 -14.38
C ALA A 114 6.11 0.32 -15.31
N GLY A 115 6.76 1.42 -14.91
CA GLY A 115 7.11 2.52 -15.81
C GLY A 115 8.32 2.17 -16.68
N THR A 116 8.77 3.14 -17.47
CA THR A 116 9.99 3.03 -18.28
C THR A 116 11.09 3.87 -17.63
N ALA A 117 12.22 3.26 -17.29
CA ALA A 117 13.27 3.93 -16.52
C ALA A 117 13.95 5.07 -17.30
N GLY A 118 14.35 6.13 -16.57
CA GLY A 118 15.19 7.20 -17.10
C GLY A 118 14.44 8.41 -17.68
N GLY A 119 13.11 8.46 -17.54
CA GLY A 119 12.26 9.53 -18.02
C GLY A 119 11.33 10.12 -16.95
N THR A 120 10.20 10.68 -17.37
CA THR A 120 9.13 11.10 -16.45
C THR A 120 8.41 9.88 -15.89
N THR A 121 8.27 9.83 -14.57
CA THR A 121 7.59 8.75 -13.87
C THR A 121 6.17 8.50 -14.38
N SER A 122 5.79 7.23 -14.53
CA SER A 122 4.43 6.79 -14.86
C SER A 122 3.53 6.70 -13.61
N ASN A 123 2.22 6.54 -13.80
CA ASN A 123 1.25 6.52 -12.71
C ASN A 123 0.24 5.37 -12.82
N LEU A 124 -0.24 4.88 -11.68
CA LEU A 124 -1.30 3.89 -11.59
C LEU A 124 -2.45 4.40 -10.71
N THR A 125 -3.67 4.33 -11.21
CA THR A 125 -4.89 4.59 -10.43
C THR A 125 -5.79 3.37 -10.47
N ILE A 126 -6.18 2.90 -9.28
CA ILE A 126 -7.19 1.87 -9.09
C ILE A 126 -8.44 2.53 -8.52
N ASN A 127 -9.54 2.44 -9.25
CA ASN A 127 -10.81 3.09 -8.92
C ASN A 127 -11.95 2.08 -9.09
N THR A 128 -12.23 1.27 -8.07
CA THR A 128 -13.28 0.24 -8.16
C THR A 128 -13.82 -0.15 -6.80
N THR A 129 -15.13 -0.25 -6.62
CA THR A 129 -15.72 -0.79 -5.38
C THR A 129 -15.64 -2.31 -5.28
N GLY A 130 -15.14 -2.98 -6.32
CA GLY A 130 -14.81 -4.41 -6.27
C GLY A 130 -13.49 -4.70 -5.56
N VAL A 131 -13.21 -5.99 -5.39
CA VAL A 131 -11.92 -6.46 -4.86
C VAL A 131 -10.82 -6.35 -5.91
N VAL A 132 -9.62 -6.02 -5.46
CA VAL A 132 -8.43 -5.83 -6.31
C VAL A 132 -7.35 -6.81 -5.85
N SER A 133 -6.81 -7.57 -6.80
CA SER A 133 -5.70 -8.49 -6.58
C SER A 133 -4.54 -8.14 -7.52
N ILE A 134 -3.39 -7.81 -6.92
CA ILE A 134 -2.13 -7.61 -7.62
C ILE A 134 -1.18 -8.74 -7.22
N SER A 135 -0.81 -9.59 -8.17
CA SER A 135 -0.06 -10.81 -7.86
C SER A 135 1.46 -10.62 -7.82
N SER A 136 1.97 -9.50 -8.32
CA SER A 136 3.41 -9.22 -8.42
C SER A 136 3.70 -7.74 -8.16
N THR A 137 4.88 -7.28 -8.56
CA THR A 137 5.43 -5.97 -8.19
C THR A 137 4.73 -4.81 -8.91
N ILE A 138 4.47 -3.73 -8.18
CA ILE A 138 4.26 -2.39 -8.73
C ILE A 138 5.55 -1.63 -8.48
N GLY A 139 6.28 -1.23 -9.52
CA GLY A 139 7.59 -0.64 -9.30
C GLY A 139 8.26 -0.21 -10.59
N THR A 140 9.52 0.25 -10.48
CA THR A 140 10.26 0.88 -11.58
C THR A 140 9.55 2.14 -12.09
N ASP A 141 10.08 3.30 -11.72
CA ASP A 141 9.66 4.60 -12.25
C ASP A 141 8.15 4.90 -12.11
N ILE A 142 7.54 4.44 -11.01
CA ILE A 142 6.16 4.80 -10.64
C ILE A 142 6.19 6.03 -9.73
N GLY A 143 5.62 7.13 -10.23
CA GLY A 143 5.52 8.39 -9.51
C GLY A 143 4.38 8.36 -8.51
N THR A 144 3.18 8.02 -8.98
CA THR A 144 2.00 7.92 -8.12
C THR A 144 1.27 6.60 -8.26
N LEU A 145 0.91 6.03 -7.11
CA LEU A 145 -0.06 4.95 -6.97
C LEU A 145 -1.26 5.47 -6.18
N THR A 146 -2.44 5.49 -6.79
CA THR A 146 -3.68 5.91 -6.14
C THR A 146 -4.66 4.75 -6.04
N ILE A 147 -5.12 4.46 -4.82
CA ILE A 147 -6.21 3.54 -4.54
C ILE A 147 -7.40 4.35 -4.03
N THR A 148 -8.48 4.36 -4.80
CA THR A 148 -9.71 5.07 -4.48
C THR A 148 -10.94 4.20 -4.71
N ASN A 149 -12.01 4.46 -3.98
CA ASN A 149 -13.29 3.76 -4.09
C ASN A 149 -13.15 2.24 -3.90
N SER A 150 -12.09 1.74 -3.23
CA SER A 150 -11.76 0.31 -3.22
C SER A 150 -12.70 -0.53 -2.35
N GLY A 151 -13.15 -1.68 -2.85
CA GLY A 151 -13.76 -2.75 -2.04
C GLY A 151 -12.76 -3.55 -1.21
N GLY A 152 -11.47 -3.29 -1.39
CA GLY A 152 -10.35 -4.01 -0.79
C GLY A 152 -9.27 -4.28 -1.83
N THR A 153 -8.01 -4.10 -1.48
CA THR A 153 -6.87 -4.26 -2.38
C THR A 153 -5.78 -5.10 -1.72
N THR A 154 -5.30 -6.13 -2.41
CA THR A 154 -4.18 -6.96 -1.96
C THR A 154 -3.01 -6.84 -2.94
N PHE A 155 -1.86 -6.38 -2.44
CA PHE A 155 -0.57 -6.45 -3.14
C PHE A 155 0.22 -7.65 -2.63
N SER A 156 0.44 -8.63 -3.50
CA SER A 156 1.22 -9.83 -3.17
C SER A 156 2.72 -9.59 -3.35
N GLY A 157 3.11 -8.77 -4.33
CA GLY A 157 4.49 -8.34 -4.57
C GLY A 157 4.83 -7.00 -3.91
N ALA A 158 6.07 -6.56 -4.10
CA ALA A 158 6.54 -5.27 -3.60
C ALA A 158 5.83 -4.11 -4.30
N VAL A 159 5.74 -2.98 -3.61
CA VAL A 159 5.26 -1.70 -4.14
C VAL A 159 6.35 -0.67 -3.92
N ASP A 160 6.89 -0.15 -5.02
CA ASP A 160 7.88 0.93 -5.06
C ASP A 160 7.31 2.09 -5.89
N ALA A 161 6.90 3.16 -5.21
CA ALA A 161 6.33 4.33 -5.84
C ALA A 161 6.68 5.59 -5.05
N SER A 162 6.88 6.72 -5.73
CA SER A 162 7.25 7.97 -5.03
C SER A 162 6.14 8.42 -4.05
N THR A 163 4.89 8.43 -4.51
CA THR A 163 3.71 8.73 -3.68
C THR A 163 2.68 7.63 -3.77
N VAL A 164 2.20 7.17 -2.61
CA VAL A 164 1.06 6.26 -2.49
C VAL A 164 -0.08 6.97 -1.80
N THR A 165 -1.25 6.99 -2.41
CA THR A 165 -2.47 7.61 -1.86
C THR A 165 -3.57 6.58 -1.69
N LEU A 166 -4.03 6.43 -0.45
CA LEU A 166 -5.08 5.49 -0.05
C LEU A 166 -6.30 6.27 0.43
N THR A 167 -7.41 6.20 -0.31
CA THR A 167 -8.62 6.96 0.01
C THR A 167 -9.90 6.22 -0.37
N ASN A 168 -11.05 6.72 0.11
CA ASN A 168 -12.40 6.26 -0.27
C ASN A 168 -12.58 4.74 -0.27
N THR A 169 -11.93 4.00 0.62
CA THR A 169 -11.95 2.53 0.64
C THR A 169 -12.85 2.03 1.78
N THR A 170 -13.58 0.94 1.54
CA THR A 170 -14.45 0.29 2.54
C THR A 170 -13.95 -1.08 3.01
N GLY A 171 -13.03 -1.70 2.26
CA GLY A 171 -12.39 -2.98 2.61
C GLY A 171 -11.02 -2.86 3.28
N ALA A 172 -10.18 -3.89 3.15
CA ALA A 172 -8.79 -3.84 3.60
C ALA A 172 -7.84 -3.51 2.44
N ILE A 173 -6.84 -2.66 2.71
CA ILE A 173 -5.68 -2.47 1.84
C ILE A 173 -4.51 -3.20 2.49
N THR A 174 -4.01 -4.23 1.82
CA THR A 174 -3.00 -5.14 2.35
C THR A 174 -1.79 -5.16 1.44
N PHE A 175 -0.63 -4.77 1.99
CA PHE A 175 0.68 -4.92 1.37
C PHE A 175 1.38 -6.13 2.00
N ASN A 176 1.40 -7.25 1.27
CA ASN A 176 2.13 -8.45 1.68
C ASN A 176 3.61 -8.39 1.25
N GLY A 177 3.89 -7.72 0.13
CA GLY A 177 5.25 -7.35 -0.26
C GLY A 177 5.66 -5.99 0.33
N ALA A 178 6.95 -5.70 0.28
CA ALA A 178 7.52 -4.47 0.83
C ALA A 178 6.88 -3.23 0.21
N LEU A 179 6.53 -2.24 1.04
CA LEU A 179 6.12 -0.92 0.59
C LEU A 179 7.30 0.04 0.76
N THR A 180 7.81 0.53 -0.36
CA THR A 180 8.80 1.60 -0.43
C THR A 180 8.13 2.82 -1.04
N ALA A 181 8.04 3.91 -0.28
CA ALA A 181 7.53 5.18 -0.81
C ALA A 181 8.19 6.39 -0.17
N THR A 182 8.22 7.50 -0.90
CA THR A 182 8.60 8.79 -0.30
C THR A 182 7.45 9.31 0.56
N THR A 183 6.22 9.31 0.03
CA THR A 183 5.02 9.78 0.72
C THR A 183 3.95 8.70 0.75
N LEU A 184 3.37 8.45 1.92
CA LEU A 184 2.16 7.63 2.09
C LEU A 184 1.03 8.51 2.63
N ASN A 185 0.04 8.80 1.79
CA ASN A 185 -1.17 9.52 2.16
C ASN A 185 -2.27 8.53 2.53
N THR A 186 -2.87 8.71 3.70
CA THR A 186 -4.04 7.96 4.17
C THR A 186 -5.19 8.91 4.46
N ALA A 187 -6.43 8.42 4.35
CA ALA A 187 -7.63 9.23 4.58
C ALA A 187 -8.41 8.74 5.81
N ALA A 188 -9.18 9.65 6.42
CA ALA A 188 -10.05 9.38 7.57
C ALA A 188 -11.29 8.54 7.22
N GLN A 189 -11.06 7.30 6.79
CA GLN A 189 -12.07 6.36 6.31
C GLN A 189 -11.95 5.02 7.05
N ALA A 190 -13.03 4.23 7.04
CA ALA A 190 -13.16 3.00 7.82
C ALA A 190 -12.31 1.80 7.34
N TYR A 191 -11.48 1.96 6.31
CA TYR A 191 -10.70 0.84 5.78
C TYR A 191 -9.64 0.35 6.76
N ASN A 192 -9.36 -0.95 6.67
CA ASN A 192 -8.23 -1.57 7.36
C ASN A 192 -6.97 -1.37 6.51
N LEU A 193 -5.85 -1.10 7.16
CA LEU A 193 -4.55 -1.00 6.50
C LEU A 193 -3.58 -1.99 7.12
N ALA A 194 -2.90 -2.77 6.29
CA ALA A 194 -1.90 -3.73 6.72
C ALA A 194 -0.62 -3.60 5.89
N LEU A 195 0.49 -3.29 6.56
CA LEU A 195 1.85 -3.36 6.01
C LEU A 195 2.51 -4.61 6.60
N ASN A 196 2.27 -5.77 5.99
CA ASN A 196 2.60 -7.09 6.56
C ASN A 196 3.96 -7.65 6.13
N ALA A 197 4.70 -6.91 5.31
CA ALA A 197 5.98 -7.36 4.79
C ALA A 197 7.08 -7.36 5.86
N THR A 198 8.13 -8.15 5.63
CA THR A 198 9.33 -8.20 6.48
C THR A 198 10.22 -6.97 6.31
N THR A 199 10.04 -6.20 5.24
CA THR A 199 10.73 -4.95 4.96
C THR A 199 9.77 -3.88 4.46
N GLY A 200 10.16 -2.61 4.58
CA GLY A 200 9.41 -1.48 4.03
C GLY A 200 10.02 -0.16 4.49
N THR A 201 9.85 0.89 3.68
CA THR A 201 10.39 2.21 4.00
C THR A 201 9.45 3.30 3.52
N ILE A 202 9.01 4.15 4.45
CA ILE A 202 8.33 5.40 4.14
C ILE A 202 9.25 6.55 4.56
N THR A 203 9.58 7.44 3.61
CA THR A 203 10.59 8.48 3.86
C THR A 203 10.02 9.67 4.62
N ASN A 204 8.92 10.25 4.15
CA ASN A 204 8.28 11.38 4.81
C ASN A 204 7.50 10.92 6.04
N ALA A 205 7.22 11.86 6.94
CA ALA A 205 6.34 11.61 8.08
C ALA A 205 5.00 11.06 7.62
N VAL A 206 4.51 10.00 8.29
CA VAL A 206 3.20 9.41 8.00
C VAL A 206 2.24 9.66 9.15
N THR A 207 1.05 10.16 8.82
CA THR A 207 -0.12 10.10 9.71
C THR A 207 -1.07 9.04 9.17
N PHE A 208 -1.25 7.96 9.91
CA PHE A 208 -2.26 6.94 9.65
C PHE A 208 -3.61 7.45 10.12
N SER A 209 -4.40 7.96 9.17
CA SER A 209 -5.72 8.57 9.40
C SER A 209 -6.86 7.58 9.30
N ASN A 210 -6.64 6.37 8.75
CA ASN A 210 -7.67 5.36 8.62
C ASN A 210 -8.26 4.99 10.00
N THR A 211 -9.58 4.82 10.08
CA THR A 211 -10.30 4.56 11.33
C THR A 211 -10.60 3.07 11.53
N GLY A 212 -10.40 2.25 10.50
CA GLY A 212 -10.36 0.79 10.63
C GLY A 212 -9.14 0.31 11.42
N THR A 213 -8.77 -0.96 11.27
CA THR A 213 -7.60 -1.53 11.94
C THR A 213 -6.31 -1.14 11.22
N LEU A 214 -5.22 -1.04 11.97
CA LEU A 214 -3.86 -0.87 11.43
C LEU A 214 -2.99 -2.07 11.87
N ALA A 215 -2.36 -2.74 10.92
CA ALA A 215 -1.34 -3.76 11.19
C ALA A 215 0.00 -3.33 10.59
N LEU A 216 1.06 -3.34 11.40
CA LEU A 216 2.41 -2.96 10.97
C LEU A 216 3.42 -4.06 11.28
N GLY A 217 4.15 -4.45 10.23
CA GLY A 217 5.31 -5.32 10.29
C GLY A 217 4.99 -6.81 10.24
N ALA A 218 6.07 -7.58 10.38
CA ALA A 218 6.07 -9.03 10.42
C ALA A 218 6.99 -9.52 11.55
N SER A 219 6.81 -10.77 11.99
CA SER A 219 7.72 -11.38 12.97
C SER A 219 9.16 -11.38 12.42
N GLY A 220 10.10 -10.80 13.17
CA GLY A 220 11.50 -10.64 12.75
C GLY A 220 11.74 -9.64 11.62
N GLY A 221 10.69 -8.99 11.10
CA GLY A 221 10.79 -7.96 10.06
C GLY A 221 11.17 -6.58 10.60
N THR A 222 11.47 -5.64 9.71
CA THR A 222 11.73 -4.24 10.03
C THR A 222 10.99 -3.32 9.07
N LEU A 223 10.17 -2.41 9.60
CA LEU A 223 9.62 -1.27 8.86
C LEU A 223 10.32 0.02 9.31
N ILE A 224 10.70 0.84 8.33
CA ILE A 224 11.37 2.13 8.57
C ILE A 224 10.43 3.26 8.15
N PHE A 225 10.15 4.16 9.09
CA PHE A 225 9.40 5.40 8.88
C PHE A 225 10.35 6.56 9.17
N THR A 226 11.20 6.91 8.20
CA THR A 226 12.31 7.86 8.35
C THR A 226 11.84 9.18 8.96
N GLY A 227 10.71 9.72 8.49
CA GLY A 227 10.11 10.97 8.99
C GLY A 227 9.18 10.82 10.20
N GLY A 228 9.07 9.63 10.78
CA GLY A 228 8.24 9.37 11.96
C GLY A 228 6.82 8.91 11.65
N VAL A 229 6.09 8.58 12.72
CA VAL A 229 4.75 7.96 12.65
C VAL A 229 3.79 8.65 13.60
N ILE A 230 2.58 8.94 13.12
CA ILE A 230 1.41 9.23 13.96
C ILE A 230 0.33 8.21 13.61
N ALA A 231 -0.07 7.38 14.58
CA ALA A 231 -1.11 6.39 14.42
C ALA A 231 -2.12 6.46 15.59
N THR A 232 -2.79 7.60 15.76
CA THR A 232 -3.77 7.86 16.83
C THR A 232 -5.23 7.74 16.37
N ALA A 233 -5.50 7.71 15.05
CA ALA A 233 -6.83 7.52 14.49
C ALA A 233 -7.33 6.05 14.36
N PRO A 234 -6.49 5.03 14.05
CA PRO A 234 -6.97 3.65 13.87
C PRO A 234 -7.73 3.13 15.09
N SER A 235 -8.73 2.28 14.88
CA SER A 235 -9.49 1.68 15.99
C SER A 235 -8.63 0.69 16.79
N THR A 236 -7.71 -0.01 16.12
CA THR A 236 -6.70 -0.88 16.73
C THR A 236 -5.38 -0.76 16.00
N ARG A 237 -4.27 -1.00 16.70
CA ARG A 237 -2.93 -1.13 16.10
C ARG A 237 -2.30 -2.44 16.54
N THR A 238 -2.01 -3.31 15.58
CA THR A 238 -1.28 -4.55 15.82
C THR A 238 0.14 -4.39 15.28
N LEU A 239 1.12 -4.44 16.18
CA LEU A 239 2.53 -4.26 15.80
C LEU A 239 3.26 -5.60 15.85
N LYS A 240 4.21 -5.80 14.93
CA LYS A 240 5.06 -6.98 14.82
C LYS A 240 6.47 -6.56 14.38
N GLY A 241 7.49 -7.22 14.90
CA GLY A 241 8.88 -6.96 14.50
C GLY A 241 9.36 -5.58 14.90
N THR A 242 10.33 -5.04 14.16
CA THR A 242 10.90 -3.73 14.42
C THR A 242 10.15 -2.66 13.66
N ILE A 243 9.70 -1.62 14.35
CA ILE A 243 9.22 -0.37 13.78
C ILE A 243 10.20 0.72 14.20
N ALA A 244 10.84 1.35 13.21
CA ALA A 244 11.89 2.31 13.45
C ALA A 244 11.65 3.63 12.71
N SER A 245 12.14 4.72 13.28
CA SER A 245 12.31 6.01 12.60
C SER A 245 13.78 6.46 12.63
N THR A 246 14.12 7.63 12.08
CA THR A 246 15.50 8.14 12.06
C THR A 246 15.56 9.54 12.66
N ASP A 247 15.76 9.63 13.97
CA ASP A 247 15.77 10.89 14.71
C ASP A 247 14.45 11.66 14.62
N THR A 248 13.33 10.95 14.56
CA THR A 248 11.99 11.55 14.51
C THR A 248 11.03 10.81 15.42
N ALA A 249 10.06 11.55 15.97
CA ALA A 249 9.11 10.99 16.92
C ALA A 249 8.21 9.89 16.32
N MET A 250 7.75 8.99 17.18
CA MET A 250 6.69 8.04 16.90
C MET A 250 5.59 8.14 17.95
N THR A 251 4.34 8.29 17.50
CA THR A 251 3.16 8.39 18.36
C THR A 251 2.12 7.35 17.99
N PHE A 252 1.78 6.49 18.95
CA PHE A 252 0.75 5.48 18.81
C PHE A 252 -0.37 5.69 19.83
N GLY A 253 -1.61 5.38 19.42
CA GLY A 253 -2.68 5.09 20.38
C GLY A 253 -2.43 3.77 21.12
N ALA A 254 -3.50 3.12 21.60
CA ALA A 254 -3.35 1.82 22.25
C ALA A 254 -2.90 0.76 21.25
N ILE A 255 -1.91 -0.05 21.62
CA ILE A 255 -1.31 -1.07 20.75
C ILE A 255 -1.49 -2.48 21.33
N THR A 256 -1.59 -3.44 20.43
CA THR A 256 -1.49 -4.88 20.72
C THR A 256 -0.28 -5.45 20.00
N LEU A 257 0.48 -6.31 20.69
CA LEU A 257 1.60 -7.00 20.06
C LEU A 257 1.10 -8.27 19.38
N GLY A 258 1.33 -8.38 18.07
CA GLY A 258 1.05 -9.58 17.28
C GLY A 258 2.26 -10.50 17.09
N ALA A 259 3.44 -10.06 17.55
CA ALA A 259 4.70 -10.79 17.60
C ALA A 259 5.65 -10.04 18.57
N ALA A 260 6.84 -10.59 18.81
CA ALA A 260 7.91 -9.82 19.45
C ALA A 260 8.12 -8.50 18.68
N THR A 261 8.14 -7.39 19.41
CA THR A 261 8.12 -6.04 18.82
C THR A 261 9.24 -5.18 19.39
N THR A 262 9.88 -4.41 18.52
CA THR A 262 10.84 -3.38 18.88
C THR A 262 10.37 -2.05 18.33
N LEU A 263 10.28 -1.03 19.18
CA LEU A 263 10.02 0.35 18.77
C LEU A 263 11.29 1.16 19.02
N ASN A 264 11.84 1.77 17.97
CA ASN A 264 13.11 2.47 18.02
C ASN A 264 13.06 3.80 17.27
N THR A 265 13.16 4.94 17.96
CA THR A 265 13.15 6.24 17.28
C THR A 265 14.50 6.65 16.68
N ASN A 266 15.57 5.89 16.99
CA ASN A 266 16.96 6.20 16.63
C ASN A 266 17.32 7.67 16.84
N ALA A 267 16.89 8.22 17.98
CA ALA A 267 17.21 9.56 18.46
C ALA A 267 18.72 9.82 18.36
N ALA A 268 19.06 10.85 17.61
CA ALA A 268 20.35 11.53 17.60
C ALA A 268 20.25 12.93 18.24
N SER A 269 19.02 13.41 18.45
CA SER A 269 18.66 14.64 19.14
C SER A 269 17.48 14.41 20.10
N ASN A 270 17.07 15.45 20.83
CA ASN A 270 16.03 15.37 21.86
C ASN A 270 14.60 15.59 21.33
N VAL A 271 14.38 15.43 20.01
CA VAL A 271 13.05 15.59 19.38
C VAL A 271 12.40 14.26 19.01
N ALA A 272 13.13 13.15 19.17
CA ALA A 272 12.73 11.83 18.70
C ALA A 272 12.05 11.00 19.81
N ASP A 273 10.95 11.54 20.34
CA ASP A 273 10.17 10.89 21.40
C ASP A 273 9.41 9.66 20.91
N LEU A 274 9.25 8.69 21.80
CA LEU A 274 8.36 7.55 21.61
C LEU A 274 7.15 7.68 22.55
N THR A 275 5.98 8.00 22.00
CA THR A 275 4.74 8.11 22.75
C THR A 275 3.78 6.99 22.38
N ILE A 276 3.27 6.29 23.38
CA ILE A 276 2.35 5.17 23.24
C ILE A 276 1.23 5.35 24.26
N ALA A 277 -0.01 4.95 23.94
CA ALA A 277 -1.03 4.84 24.98
C ALA A 277 -0.85 3.53 25.78
N ALA A 278 -1.91 2.71 25.89
CA ALA A 278 -1.83 1.42 26.56
C ALA A 278 -1.20 0.35 25.65
N ILE A 279 -0.44 -0.56 26.26
CA ILE A 279 0.22 -1.68 25.58
C ILE A 279 -0.36 -3.00 26.08
N THR A 280 -0.83 -3.83 25.15
CA THR A 280 -1.25 -5.21 25.40
C THR A 280 -0.30 -6.18 24.71
N GLY A 281 0.46 -6.94 25.50
CA GLY A 281 1.56 -7.77 24.99
C GLY A 281 1.17 -9.13 24.43
N ALA A 282 0.04 -9.72 24.86
CA ALA A 282 -0.35 -11.08 24.51
C ALA A 282 0.82 -12.10 24.65
N THR A 283 1.56 -11.99 25.75
CA THR A 283 2.80 -12.70 26.14
C THR A 283 4.03 -12.49 25.25
N HIS A 284 3.94 -11.67 24.19
CA HIS A 284 5.08 -11.32 23.37
C HIS A 284 6.06 -10.39 24.10
N ASN A 285 7.32 -10.40 23.66
CA ASN A 285 8.35 -9.50 24.14
C ASN A 285 8.22 -8.12 23.48
N LEU A 286 8.54 -7.08 24.25
CA LEU A 286 8.58 -5.70 23.80
C LEU A 286 9.94 -5.08 24.12
N THR A 287 10.55 -4.45 23.13
CA THR A 287 11.72 -3.59 23.32
C THR A 287 11.37 -2.16 22.95
N LEU A 288 11.63 -1.22 23.85
CA LEU A 288 11.46 0.22 23.64
C LEU A 288 12.82 0.90 23.76
N LEU A 289 13.17 1.71 22.77
CA LEU A 289 14.38 2.53 22.81
C LEU A 289 14.22 3.82 22.00
N THR A 290 14.98 4.84 22.38
CA THR A 290 15.07 6.09 21.61
C THR A 290 16.44 6.27 20.98
N GLY A 291 17.52 6.28 21.76
CA GLY A 291 18.89 6.45 21.26
C GLY A 291 19.92 6.88 22.31
N ALA A 292 19.55 6.83 23.59
CA ALA A 292 20.33 7.30 24.74
C ALA A 292 20.66 8.80 24.67
N VAL A 293 19.77 9.60 24.08
CA VAL A 293 19.86 11.06 24.06
C VAL A 293 18.97 11.63 25.17
N ASP A 294 19.54 12.39 26.10
CA ASP A 294 18.75 13.04 27.16
C ASP A 294 17.65 13.92 26.58
N GLY A 295 16.42 13.74 27.07
CA GLY A 295 15.22 14.42 26.56
C GLY A 295 14.53 13.73 25.38
N ALA A 296 15.11 12.71 24.74
CA ALA A 296 14.39 11.84 23.81
C ALA A 296 13.68 10.73 24.59
N VAL A 297 12.45 11.00 25.02
CA VAL A 297 11.78 10.21 26.06
C VAL A 297 10.88 9.11 25.50
N ILE A 298 10.64 8.10 26.34
CA ILE A 298 9.59 7.09 26.15
C ILE A 298 8.44 7.44 27.09
N SER A 299 7.24 7.62 26.55
CA SER A 299 6.03 7.91 27.32
C SER A 299 4.92 6.90 27.00
N GLY A 300 4.28 6.40 28.05
CA GLY A 300 3.26 5.36 27.98
C GLY A 300 2.15 5.56 29.02
N THR A 301 0.99 4.91 28.84
CA THR A 301 -0.02 4.87 29.93
C THR A 301 0.10 3.61 30.78
N SER A 302 0.12 2.43 30.17
CA SER A 302 0.18 1.17 30.90
C SER A 302 0.73 0.05 30.03
N VAL A 303 1.28 -0.98 30.68
CA VAL A 303 1.75 -2.20 30.01
C VAL A 303 1.10 -3.40 30.68
N SER A 304 0.51 -4.29 29.89
CA SER A 304 -0.09 -5.52 30.42
C SER A 304 0.18 -6.70 29.51
N GLY A 305 0.37 -7.87 30.13
CA GLY A 305 0.49 -9.14 29.41
C GLY A 305 1.70 -9.19 28.46
N VAL A 306 2.76 -8.43 28.71
CA VAL A 306 4.04 -8.54 27.99
C VAL A 306 4.86 -9.65 28.65
N GLY A 307 5.58 -10.44 27.84
CA GLY A 307 6.56 -11.41 28.31
C GLY A 307 7.73 -10.70 28.98
N THR A 308 8.72 -10.32 28.19
CA THR A 308 9.79 -9.40 28.63
C THR A 308 9.53 -8.00 28.09
N LEU A 309 9.47 -7.02 28.99
CA LEU A 309 9.58 -5.60 28.65
C LEU A 309 11.05 -5.17 28.82
N THR A 310 11.67 -4.78 27.72
CA THR A 310 13.02 -4.21 27.69
C THR A 310 12.92 -2.72 27.39
N ILE A 311 13.43 -1.88 28.28
CA ILE A 311 13.68 -0.46 28.02
C ILE A 311 15.18 -0.28 27.94
N THR A 312 15.69 0.17 26.80
CA THR A 312 17.12 0.36 26.61
C THR A 312 17.42 1.65 25.87
N ASN A 313 18.62 2.22 26.04
CA ASN A 313 19.07 3.41 25.32
C ASN A 313 17.99 4.51 25.34
N SER A 314 17.45 4.80 26.52
CA SER A 314 16.32 5.72 26.69
C SER A 314 16.80 7.07 27.22
N GLY A 315 16.25 8.15 26.67
CA GLY A 315 16.42 9.53 27.15
C GLY A 315 15.60 9.88 28.40
N GLY A 316 14.94 8.89 28.99
CA GLY A 316 13.98 9.02 30.09
C GLY A 316 12.72 8.23 29.78
N THR A 317 12.08 7.63 30.79
CA THR A 317 10.88 6.82 30.56
C THR A 317 9.82 7.06 31.62
N THR A 318 8.58 7.25 31.17
CA THR A 318 7.46 7.44 32.08
C THR A 318 6.26 6.61 31.64
N PHE A 319 5.71 5.82 32.57
CA PHE A 319 4.39 5.22 32.44
C PHE A 319 3.45 5.79 33.51
N SER A 320 2.31 6.35 33.11
CA SER A 320 1.38 6.98 34.06
C SER A 320 0.51 6.00 34.85
N GLY A 321 0.57 4.71 34.53
CA GLY A 321 -0.22 3.64 35.12
C GLY A 321 0.58 2.34 35.25
N ALA A 322 -0.13 1.23 35.51
CA ALA A 322 0.51 -0.04 35.85
C ALA A 322 1.40 -0.59 34.72
N VAL A 323 2.59 -1.06 35.09
CA VAL A 323 3.51 -1.80 34.22
C VAL A 323 3.56 -3.26 34.71
N SER A 324 2.86 -4.15 34.02
CA SER A 324 2.69 -5.57 34.36
C SER A 324 3.25 -6.47 33.27
N ALA A 325 4.58 -6.52 33.16
CA ALA A 325 5.31 -7.50 32.35
C ALA A 325 5.76 -8.69 33.22
N ALA A 326 5.94 -9.87 32.62
CA ALA A 326 6.47 -11.03 33.34
C ALA A 326 7.95 -10.84 33.74
N THR A 327 8.71 -10.11 32.93
CA THR A 327 10.07 -9.67 33.23
C THR A 327 10.26 -8.23 32.78
N LEU A 328 10.93 -7.42 33.60
CA LEU A 328 11.32 -6.06 33.28
C LEU A 328 12.85 -5.97 33.23
N ALA A 329 13.40 -5.47 32.12
CA ALA A 329 14.82 -5.18 31.95
C ALA A 329 15.00 -3.73 31.56
N ILE A 330 15.80 -2.98 32.32
CA ILE A 330 16.14 -1.58 32.03
C ILE A 330 17.65 -1.45 31.95
N THR A 331 18.17 -0.93 30.83
CA THR A 331 19.61 -0.74 30.61
C THR A 331 19.91 0.57 29.89
N ASN A 332 21.10 1.14 30.09
CA ASN A 332 21.61 2.29 29.32
C ASN A 332 20.62 3.47 29.18
N THR A 333 20.00 3.90 30.28
CA THR A 333 19.12 5.08 30.28
C THR A 333 19.90 6.31 30.75
N THR A 334 19.78 7.44 30.05
CA THR A 334 20.50 8.68 30.40
C THR A 334 19.77 9.56 31.41
N SER A 335 18.47 9.32 31.60
CA SER A 335 17.60 10.04 32.55
C SER A 335 16.73 9.06 33.36
N GLY A 336 15.98 9.59 34.33
CA GLY A 336 15.17 8.79 35.25
C GLY A 336 14.03 8.00 34.57
N ASN A 337 13.70 6.85 35.15
CA ASN A 337 12.56 6.02 34.73
C ASN A 337 11.52 6.00 35.87
N THR A 338 10.26 6.34 35.58
CA THR A 338 9.17 6.49 36.56
C THR A 338 7.91 5.74 36.16
#